data_AF-A0A2R6EYE3-F1
#
_entry.id   AF-A0A2R6EYE3-F1
#
_cell.length_a   1.000
_cell.length_b   1.000
_cell.length_c   1.000
_cell.angle_alpha   90.00
_cell.angle_beta   90.00
_cell.angle_gamma   90.00
#
_symmetry.space_group_name_H-M   'P 1'
#
loop_
_entity.id
_entity.type
_entity.pdbx_description
1 polymer ?
#
loop_
_entity_poly.entity_id
_entity_poly.type
_entity_poly.pdbx_seq_one_letter_code
_entity_poly.pdbx_strand_id
1 'polypeptide(L)'
;SAAEFSDVIVASMTKRVDTAVYESANNAANDSFQGGQINDLGLAEDGIGTVIGQDFEGELPAEITDELETTRQSIVDGDISVPDNLDDV
;
A
#
# COMPACT_ATOMS: atom_id res chain seq x y z
N SER A 1 3.25 -16.93 17.71
CA SER A 1 3.83 -15.75 17.06
C SER A 1 3.21 -15.60 15.68
N ALA A 2 3.36 -14.48 14.98
CA ALA A 2 2.80 -14.29 13.63
C ALA A 2 3.13 -15.43 12.63
N ALA A 3 4.27 -16.11 12.82
CA ALA A 3 4.66 -17.29 12.04
C ALA A 3 3.68 -18.48 12.15
N GLU A 4 2.88 -18.57 13.23
CA GLU A 4 1.91 -19.65 13.42
C GLU A 4 0.69 -19.57 12.48
N PHE A 5 0.50 -18.43 11.81
CA PHE A 5 -0.61 -18.18 10.88
C PHE A 5 -0.11 -17.92 9.45
N SER A 6 1.17 -18.18 9.19
CA SER A 6 1.78 -17.93 7.87
C SER A 6 1.10 -18.73 6.76
N ASP A 7 0.56 -19.91 7.08
CA ASP A 7 -0.17 -20.82 6.21
C ASP A 7 -1.60 -20.35 5.86
N VAL A 8 -2.11 -19.29 6.50
CA VAL A 8 -3.47 -18.76 6.26
C VAL A 8 -3.51 -17.30 5.86
N ILE A 9 -2.39 -16.57 5.92
CA ILE A 9 -2.29 -15.18 5.49
C ILE A 9 -1.73 -15.14 4.06
N VAL A 10 -2.62 -15.07 3.08
CA VAL A 10 -2.24 -15.08 1.65
C VAL A 10 -1.51 -13.81 1.24
N ALA A 11 -2.00 -12.65 1.68
CA ALA A 11 -1.41 -11.36 1.38
C ALA A 11 -1.79 -10.33 2.45
N SER A 12 -1.06 -9.23 2.49
CA SER A 12 -1.34 -8.09 3.35
C SER A 12 -1.28 -6.80 2.55
N MET A 13 -2.23 -5.91 2.80
CA MET A 13 -2.11 -4.52 2.39
C MET A 13 -1.23 -3.80 3.41
N THR A 14 -0.09 -3.31 2.97
CA THR A 14 0.81 -2.50 3.79
C THR A 14 0.42 -1.04 3.67
N LYS A 15 0.24 -0.37 4.82
CA LYS A 15 0.06 1.08 4.90
C LYS A 15 1.23 1.68 5.67
N ARG A 16 2.05 2.51 5.00
CA ARG A 16 3.31 3.09 5.51
C ARG A 16 3.09 4.25 6.49
N VAL A 17 2.28 4.00 7.53
CA VAL A 17 2.02 5.01 8.58
C VAL A 17 3.30 5.31 9.36
N ASP A 18 4.18 4.34 9.51
CA ASP A 18 5.51 4.48 10.09
C ASP A 18 6.35 5.53 9.35
N THR A 19 6.43 5.43 8.01
CA THR A 19 7.09 6.43 7.17
C THR A 19 6.44 7.80 7.35
N ALA A 20 5.10 7.87 7.28
CA ALA A 20 4.38 9.13 7.43
C ALA A 20 4.65 9.82 8.78
N VAL A 21 4.67 9.05 9.87
CA VAL A 21 4.98 9.57 11.21
C VAL A 21 6.44 9.99 11.32
N TYR A 22 7.37 9.18 10.79
CA TYR A 22 8.79 9.49 10.79
C TYR A 22 9.08 10.80 10.05
N GLU A 23 8.57 10.95 8.83
CA GLU A 23 8.75 12.15 8.02
C GLU A 23 8.13 13.38 8.68
N SER A 24 6.94 13.24 9.27
CA SER A 24 6.28 14.32 10.01
C SER A 24 7.12 14.80 11.20
N ALA A 25 7.62 13.86 12.00
CA ALA A 25 8.49 14.17 13.15
C ALA A 25 9.83 14.78 12.70
N ASN A 26 10.42 14.25 11.63
CA ASN A 26 11.65 14.77 11.06
C ASN A 26 11.45 16.21 10.53
N ASN A 27 10.35 16.50 9.85
CA ASN A 27 10.05 17.85 9.38
C ASN A 27 9.84 18.84 10.53
N ALA A 28 9.19 18.42 11.60
CA ALA A 28 9.05 19.24 12.81
C ALA A 28 10.42 19.51 13.47
N ALA A 29 11.28 18.50 13.57
CA ALA A 29 12.61 18.64 14.17
C ALA A 29 13.56 19.53 13.36
N ASN A 30 13.36 19.64 12.05
CA ASN A 30 14.18 20.44 11.13
C ASN A 30 13.53 21.80 10.76
N ASP A 31 12.52 22.25 11.52
CA ASP A 31 11.78 23.50 11.27
C ASP A 31 11.18 23.61 9.84
N SER A 32 10.92 22.48 9.18
CA SER A 32 10.37 22.37 7.82
C SER A 32 8.92 21.89 7.79
N PHE A 33 8.25 21.85 8.95
CA PHE A 33 6.87 21.37 9.06
C PHE A 33 5.88 22.26 8.30
N GLN A 34 5.17 21.67 7.34
CA GLN A 34 4.17 22.34 6.51
C GLN A 34 2.76 22.11 7.07
N GLY A 35 2.39 22.88 8.09
CA GLY A 35 1.06 22.79 8.70
C GLY A 35 -0.06 23.16 7.71
N GLY A 36 -1.19 22.46 7.80
CA GLY A 36 -2.37 22.70 6.98
C GLY A 36 -2.32 22.13 5.56
N GLN A 37 -1.26 21.39 5.20
CA GLN A 37 -1.18 20.68 3.93
C GLN A 37 -1.67 19.23 4.06
N ILE A 38 -2.24 18.74 2.96
CA ILE A 38 -2.59 17.33 2.78
C ILE A 38 -1.41 16.66 2.07
N ASN A 39 -0.94 15.55 2.61
CA ASN A 39 0.05 14.69 1.96
C ASN A 39 -0.67 13.41 1.55
N ASP A 40 -0.90 13.26 0.25
CA ASP A 40 -1.48 12.03 -0.30
C ASP A 40 -0.43 10.91 -0.27
N LEU A 41 -0.84 9.74 0.22
CA LEU A 41 0.02 8.57 0.43
C LEU A 41 -0.67 7.33 -0.16
N GLY A 42 -0.87 7.35 -1.48
CA GLY A 42 -1.52 6.30 -2.25
C GLY A 42 -0.53 5.27 -2.79
N LEU A 43 -0.97 4.53 -3.81
CA LEU A 43 -0.13 3.55 -4.53
C LEU A 43 1.01 4.23 -5.31
N ALA A 44 0.78 5.45 -5.82
CA ALA A 44 1.76 6.22 -6.58
C ALA A 44 2.92 6.71 -5.69
N GLU A 45 2.63 7.07 -4.44
CA GLU A 45 3.63 7.53 -3.46
C GLU A 45 4.27 6.38 -2.66
N ASP A 46 3.98 5.11 -3.00
CA ASP A 46 4.35 3.93 -2.20
C ASP A 46 3.88 4.02 -0.73
N GLY A 47 2.84 4.83 -0.47
CA GLY A 47 2.22 4.97 0.85
C GLY A 47 1.38 3.75 1.23
N ILE A 48 0.87 3.05 0.22
CA ILE A 48 0.24 1.74 0.35
C ILE A 48 0.80 0.74 -0.68
N GLY A 49 0.69 -0.55 -0.38
CA GLY A 49 1.12 -1.62 -1.28
C GLY A 49 0.62 -2.99 -0.84
N THR A 50 0.95 -4.02 -1.61
CA THR A 50 0.58 -5.40 -1.32
C THR A 50 1.84 -6.25 -1.13
N VAL A 51 1.82 -7.11 -0.12
CA VAL A 51 2.88 -8.09 0.15
C VAL A 51 2.25 -9.47 0.22
N ILE A 52 2.84 -10.45 -0.48
CA ILE A 52 2.41 -11.85 -0.43
C ILE A 52 2.94 -12.49 0.85
N GLY A 53 2.12 -13.33 1.48
CA GLY A 53 2.51 -14.08 2.66
C GLY A 53 3.69 -14.99 2.35
N GLN A 54 4.63 -15.12 3.29
CA GLN A 54 5.90 -15.83 3.10
C GLN A 54 5.70 -17.28 2.63
N ASP A 55 4.71 -17.99 3.18
CA ASP A 55 4.41 -19.38 2.81
C ASP A 55 3.72 -19.51 1.43
N PHE A 56 3.31 -18.39 0.83
CA PHE A 56 2.64 -18.32 -0.47
C PHE A 56 3.53 -17.70 -1.56
N GLU A 57 4.76 -17.26 -1.22
CA GLU A 57 5.70 -16.71 -2.20
C GLU A 57 6.08 -17.78 -3.23
N GLY A 58 5.79 -17.52 -4.51
CA GLY A 58 6.03 -18.47 -5.60
C GLY A 58 5.01 -19.60 -5.71
N GLU A 59 4.08 -19.73 -4.77
CA GLU A 59 2.98 -20.70 -4.81
C GLU A 59 1.75 -20.15 -5.57
N LEU A 60 1.62 -18.83 -5.63
CA LEU A 60 0.55 -18.19 -6.41
C LEU A 60 0.83 -18.32 -7.92
N PRO A 61 -0.19 -18.63 -8.74
CA PRO A 61 -0.04 -18.62 -10.20
C PRO A 61 0.44 -17.27 -10.70
N ALA A 62 1.38 -17.28 -11.66
CA ALA A 62 1.94 -16.05 -12.22
C ALA A 62 0.87 -15.11 -12.78
N GLU A 63 -0.21 -15.64 -13.36
CA GLU A 63 -1.35 -14.87 -13.85
C GLU A 63 -1.95 -13.95 -12.78
N ILE A 64 -2.02 -14.41 -11.53
CA ILE A 64 -2.58 -13.62 -10.42
C ILE A 64 -1.62 -12.50 -10.01
N THR A 65 -0.32 -12.79 -9.92
CA THR A 65 0.68 -11.77 -9.57
C THR A 65 0.86 -10.74 -10.68
N ASP A 66 0.74 -11.15 -11.93
CA ASP A 66 0.82 -10.28 -13.10
C ASP A 66 -0.41 -9.37 -13.20
N GLU A 67 -1.61 -9.90 -12.94
CA GLU A 67 -2.85 -9.12 -12.91
C GLU A 67 -2.84 -8.11 -11.75
N LEU A 68 -2.29 -8.49 -10.59
CA LEU A 68 -2.13 -7.59 -9.45
C LEU A 68 -1.25 -6.38 -9.81
N GLU A 69 -0.08 -6.62 -10.43
CA GLU A 69 0.83 -5.53 -10.82
C GLU A 69 0.25 -4.69 -11.95
N THR A 70 -0.40 -5.33 -12.93
CA THR A 70 -1.08 -4.62 -14.02
C THR A 70 -2.17 -3.70 -13.48
N THR A 71 -3.01 -4.20 -12.57
CA THR A 71 -4.08 -3.40 -11.95
C THR A 71 -3.51 -2.27 -11.11
N ARG A 72 -2.46 -2.54 -10.31
CA ARG A 72 -1.74 -1.50 -9.56
C ARG A 72 -1.28 -0.39 -10.51
N GLN A 73 -0.64 -0.74 -11.61
CA GLN A 73 -0.15 0.24 -12.58
C GLN A 73 -1.28 1.03 -13.22
N SER A 74 -2.39 0.38 -13.62
CA SER A 74 -3.57 1.08 -14.15
C SER A 74 -4.24 2.02 -13.15
N ILE A 75 -4.20 1.74 -11.85
CA ILE A 75 -4.66 2.68 -10.82
C ILE A 75 -3.70 3.87 -10.71
N VAL A 76 -2.38 3.62 -10.71
CA VAL A 76 -1.35 4.67 -10.66
C VAL A 76 -1.42 5.58 -11.90
N ASP A 77 -1.67 5.00 -13.07
CA ASP A 77 -1.81 5.73 -14.33
C ASP A 77 -3.14 6.48 -14.44
N GLY A 78 -4.10 6.20 -13.55
CA GLY A 78 -5.43 6.81 -13.53
C GLY A 78 -6.42 6.20 -14.52
N ASP A 79 -6.06 5.10 -15.19
CA ASP A 79 -6.96 4.34 -16.07
C ASP A 79 -8.08 3.66 -15.26
N ILE A 80 -7.78 3.26 -14.02
CA ILE A 80 -8.75 2.73 -13.05
C ILE A 80 -8.92 3.73 -11.92
N SER A 81 -10.14 4.25 -11.77
CA SER A 81 -10.54 5.03 -10.59
C SER A 81 -11.11 4.10 -9.53
N VAL A 82 -10.51 4.09 -8.34
CA VAL A 82 -11.05 3.34 -7.19
C VAL A 82 -12.18 4.17 -6.57
N PRO A 83 -13.39 3.62 -6.39
CA PRO A 83 -14.48 4.32 -5.72
C PRO A 83 -14.17 4.56 -4.23
N ASP A 84 -14.54 5.73 -3.73
CA ASP A 84 -14.30 6.11 -2.34
C ASP A 84 -15.28 5.46 -1.37
N ASN A 85 -16.48 5.10 -1.84
CA ASN A 85 -17.56 4.55 -1.03
C ASN A 85 -18.30 3.42 -1.76
N LEU A 86 -19.06 2.64 -0.99
CA LEU A 86 -19.89 1.54 -1.49
C LEU A 86 -21.04 1.99 -2.40
N ASP A 87 -21.41 3.26 -2.37
CA ASP A 87 -22.47 3.81 -3.23
C ASP A 87 -21.95 4.16 -4.65
N ASP A 88 -20.62 4.18 -4.84
CA ASP A 88 -19.94 4.60 -6.07
C ASP A 88 -19.60 3.42 -7.01
N VAL A 89 -20.05 2.20 -6.68
CA VAL A 89 -19.85 0.95 -7.45
C VAL A 89 -21.09 0.47 -8.20
#